data_AF-A0A1I0PAE8-F1
#
_entry.id   AF-A0A1I0PAE8-F1
#
_cell.length_a   1.000
_cell.length_b   1.000
_cell.length_c   1.000
_cell.angle_alpha   90.00
_cell.angle_beta   90.00
_cell.angle_gamma   90.00
#
_symmetry.space_group_name_H-M   'P 1'
#
loop_
_entity.id
_entity.type
_entity.pdbx_description
1 polymer ?
#
loop_
_entity_poly.entity_id
_entity_poly.type
_entity_poly.pdbx_seq_one_letter_code
_entity_poly.pdbx_strand_id
1 'polypeptide(L)' 'MINDYDDIINLPHHVSKRHQQMSMWNRAAQFAPFSALTGYDDAIHSALPLADEGTQENFPQKNEICYEEESELII' A
#
# COMPACT_ATOMS: atom_id res chain seq x y z
N MET A 1 18.12 -1.14 -28.52
CA MET A 1 18.60 -2.00 -27.43
C MET A 1 17.57 -3.09 -27.28
N ILE A 2 17.97 -4.35 -27.43
CA ILE A 2 17.11 -5.47 -27.08
C ILE A 2 17.15 -5.54 -25.56
N ASN A 3 16.01 -5.53 -24.88
CA ASN A 3 16.02 -5.63 -23.43
C ASN A 3 16.09 -7.10 -23.08
N ASP A 4 17.08 -7.47 -22.27
CA ASP A 4 17.40 -8.86 -21.90
C ASP A 4 16.29 -9.58 -21.11
N TYR A 5 15.14 -8.92 -20.91
CA TYR A 5 14.01 -9.38 -20.10
C TYR A 5 12.65 -9.27 -20.83
N ASP A 6 12.63 -8.92 -22.11
CA ASP A 6 11.39 -8.78 -22.90
C ASP A 6 10.57 -10.08 -22.94
N ASP A 7 11.23 -11.22 -22.76
CA ASP A 7 10.66 -12.56 -22.71
C ASP A 7 10.02 -12.92 -21.36
N ILE A 8 10.39 -12.24 -20.27
CA ILE A 8 9.88 -12.53 -18.91
C ILE A 8 8.99 -11.43 -18.31
N ILE A 9 9.10 -10.18 -18.76
CA ILE A 9 8.43 -9.04 -18.11
C ILE A 9 6.89 -9.09 -18.18
N ASN A 10 6.34 -9.75 -19.21
CA ASN A 10 4.91 -9.88 -19.43
C ASN A 10 4.34 -11.25 -18.96
N LEU A 11 5.14 -12.07 -18.30
CA LEU A 11 4.69 -13.37 -17.81
C LEU A 11 3.70 -13.22 -16.65
N PRO A 12 2.69 -14.10 -16.57
CA PRO A 12 1.72 -14.07 -15.48
C PRO A 12 2.44 -14.27 -14.14
N HIS A 13 2.18 -13.36 -13.20
CA HIS A 13 2.74 -13.45 -11.86
C HIS A 13 2.06 -14.58 -11.09
N HIS A 14 2.86 -15.42 -10.44
CA HIS A 14 2.36 -16.49 -9.60
C HIS A 14 1.60 -15.92 -8.39
N VAL A 15 0.38 -16.41 -8.17
CA VAL A 15 -0.40 -16.14 -6.97
C VAL A 15 -0.60 -17.45 -6.22
N SER A 16 -0.21 -17.45 -4.94
CA SER A 16 -0.38 -18.61 -4.07
C SER A 16 -1.87 -18.93 -3.88
N LYS A 17 -2.22 -20.21 -4.08
CA LYS A 17 -3.58 -20.71 -3.81
C LYS A 17 -3.81 -21.08 -2.34
N ARG A 18 -2.73 -21.38 -1.62
CA ARG A 18 -2.77 -21.86 -0.23
C ARG A 18 -2.68 -20.72 0.78
N HIS A 19 -1.84 -19.74 0.48
CA HIS A 19 -1.56 -18.61 1.36
C HIS A 19 -2.14 -17.35 0.72
N GLN A 20 -3.25 -16.87 1.26
CA GLN A 20 -3.90 -15.66 0.77
C GLN A 20 -2.92 -14.48 0.86
N GLN A 21 -2.94 -13.62 -0.15
CA GLN A 21 -2.14 -12.40 -0.12
C GLN A 21 -2.70 -11.43 0.92
N MET A 22 -1.79 -10.72 1.58
CA MET A 22 -2.13 -9.65 2.51
C MET A 22 -2.93 -8.55 1.80
N SER A 23 -4.02 -8.08 2.41
CA SER A 23 -4.82 -6.96 1.90
C SER A 23 -3.98 -5.68 1.81
N MET A 24 -4.38 -4.73 0.96
CA MET A 24 -3.68 -3.44 0.85
C MET A 24 -3.64 -2.69 2.19
N TRP A 25 -4.71 -2.76 2.97
CA TRP A 25 -4.79 -2.17 4.32
C TRP A 25 -3.80 -2.79 5.29
N ASN A 26 -3.74 -4.13 5.34
CA ASN A 26 -2.79 -4.83 6.22
C ASN A 26 -1.33 -4.58 5.79
N ARG A 27 -1.08 -4.35 4.48
CA ARG A 27 0.23 -3.90 4.01
C ARG A 27 0.56 -2.49 4.51
N ALA A 28 -0.40 -1.56 4.45
CA ALA A 28 -0.21 -0.18 4.93
C ALA A 28 0.01 -0.10 6.45
N ALA A 29 -0.67 -0.95 7.22
CA ALA A 29 -0.53 -1.01 8.67
C ALA A 29 0.92 -1.27 9.14
N GLN A 30 1.75 -1.93 8.32
CA GLN A 30 3.19 -2.11 8.61
C GLN A 30 3.94 -0.77 8.72
N PHE A 31 3.43 0.29 8.10
CA PHE A 31 4.01 1.63 8.11
C PHE A 31 3.37 2.56 9.15
N ALA A 32 2.36 2.11 9.90
CA ALA A 32 1.76 2.84 11.01
C ALA A 32 2.75 3.38 12.05
N PRO A 33 3.84 2.69 12.47
CA PRO A 33 4.76 3.25 13.47
C PRO A 33 5.48 4.53 13.04
N PHE A 34 5.54 4.83 11.73
CA PHE A 34 6.21 6.03 11.22
C PHE A 34 5.30 7.26 11.20
N SER A 35 3.98 7.10 11.40
CA SER A 35 3.03 8.22 11.43
C SER A 35 3.26 9.15 12.62
N ALA A 36 3.92 8.67 13.68
CA ALA A 36 4.27 9.47 14.84
C ALA A 36 5.46 10.43 14.58
N LEU A 37 6.19 10.25 13.47
CA LEU A 37 7.33 11.09 13.12
C LEU A 37 6.85 12.40 12.50
N THR A 38 7.36 13.51 13.03
CA THR A 38 7.17 14.83 12.43
C THR A 38 7.79 14.86 11.03
N GLY A 39 7.02 15.24 10.01
CA GLY A 39 7.48 15.32 8.61
C GLY A 39 7.29 14.05 7.77
N TYR A 40 6.60 13.03 8.29
CA TYR A 40 6.23 11.83 7.51
C TYR A 40 5.35 12.19 6.30
N ASP A 41 4.35 13.05 6.49
CA ASP A 41 3.45 13.50 5.42
C ASP A 41 4.21 14.27 4.32
N ASP A 42 5.14 15.14 4.70
CA ASP A 42 6.00 15.89 3.77
C ASP A 42 6.90 14.98 2.94
N ALA A 43 7.41 13.90 3.55
CA ALA A 43 8.21 12.90 2.88
C ALA A 43 7.38 12.08 1.86
N ILE A 44 6.12 11.77 2.18
CA ILE A 44 5.18 11.17 1.23
C ILE A 44 4.97 12.10 0.04
N HIS A 45 4.66 13.38 0.29
CA HIS A 45 4.45 14.37 -0.77
C HIS A 45 5.66 14.55 -1.69
N SER A 46 6.87 14.48 -1.13
CA SER A 46 8.12 14.59 -1.89
C SER A 46 8.44 13.34 -2.71
N ALA A 47 7.99 12.17 -2.25
CA ALA A 47 8.23 10.88 -2.90
C ALA A 47 7.20 10.56 -4.01
N LEU A 48 6.07 11.27 -4.04
CA LEU A 48 5.16 11.22 -5.17
C LEU A 48 5.94 11.66 -6.42
N PRO A 49 5.99 10.84 -7.49
CA PRO A 49 6.55 11.28 -8.76
C PRO A 49 5.87 12.60 -9.11
N LEU A 50 6.64 13.64 -9.48
CA LEU A 50 6.17 15.00 -9.82
C LEU A 50 4.92 14.89 -10.71
N ALA A 51 3.77 14.78 -10.06
CA ALA A 51 2.51 14.55 -10.72
C ALA A 51 2.07 15.95 -11.09
N ASP A 52 2.03 16.19 -12.39
CA ASP A 52 1.38 17.34 -12.98
C ASP A 52 0.10 17.65 -12.21
N GLU A 53 -0.07 18.92 -11.87
CA GLU A 53 -0.99 19.43 -10.85
C GLU A 53 -2.45 19.11 -11.20
N GLY A 54 -2.92 17.89 -10.91
CA GLY A 54 -4.19 17.43 -11.46
C GLY A 54 -4.95 16.38 -10.67
N THR A 55 -4.36 15.77 -9.63
CA THR A 55 -5.06 14.73 -8.87
C THR A 55 -4.86 14.93 -7.38
N GLN A 56 -5.53 15.94 -6.81
CA GLN A 56 -5.93 15.87 -5.41
C GLN A 56 -7.09 14.88 -5.32
N GLU A 57 -6.76 13.58 -5.31
CA GLU A 57 -7.69 12.56 -4.84
C GLU A 57 -8.02 12.94 -3.39
N ASN A 58 -9.20 13.51 -3.17
CA ASN A 58 -9.75 13.70 -1.84
C ASN A 58 -9.98 12.32 -1.27
N PHE A 59 -8.95 11.72 -0.64
CA PHE A 59 -9.16 10.59 0.24
C PHE A 59 -10.14 11.10 1.31
N PRO A 60 -11.36 10.55 1.40
CA PRO A 60 -12.24 10.91 2.49
C PRO A 60 -11.44 10.65 3.76
N GLN A 61 -11.24 11.67 4.58
CA GLN A 61 -10.74 11.49 5.94
C GLN A 61 -11.76 10.58 6.62
N LYS A 62 -11.51 9.27 6.56
CA LYS A 62 -12.13 8.30 7.43
C LYS A 62 -11.50 8.53 8.80
N ASN A 63 -11.97 9.59 9.44
CA ASN A 63 -12.05 9.60 10.89
C ASN A 63 -12.81 8.32 11.24
N GLU A 64 -12.19 7.48 12.07
CA GLU A 64 -12.46 6.05 12.24
C GLU A 64 -11.59 5.18 11.32
N ILE A 65 -10.41 4.89 11.86
CA ILE A 65 -9.86 3.54 11.75
C ILE A 65 -10.96 2.62 12.28
N CYS A 66 -11.76 2.03 11.38
CA CYS A 66 -12.64 0.94 11.76
C CYS A 66 -11.73 -0.21 12.16
N TYR A 67 -11.45 -0.31 13.46
CA TYR A 67 -11.07 -1.57 14.06
C TYR A 67 -12.26 -2.50 13.82
N GLU A 68 -12.21 -3.27 12.74
CA GLU A 68 -12.97 -4.51 12.74
C GLU A 68 -12.36 -5.32 13.88
N GLU A 69 -13.00 -5.29 15.03
CA GLU A 69 -12.74 -6.23 16.11
C GLU A 69 -13.08 -7.61 15.60
N GLU A 70 -12.16 -8.23 14.84
CA GLU A 70 -12.11 -9.68 14.77
C GLU A 70 -11.61 -10.18 16.12
N SER A 71 -12.52 -10.12 17.07
CA SER A 71 -12.56 -10.93 18.27
C SER A 71 -12.79 -12.40 17.87
N GLU A 72 -11.87 -12.98 17.10
CA GLU A 72 -11.75 -14.43 17.07
C GLU A 72 -10.80 -14.85 18.20
N LEU A 73 -11.46 -14.93 19.34
CA LEU A 73 -11.10 -15.64 20.56
C LEU A 73 -10.47 -17.00 20.19
N ILE A 74 -9.15 -17.09 20.32
CA ILE A 74 -8.43 -18.36 20.28
C ILE A 74 -8.72 -19.09 21.60
N ILE A 75 -9.67 -20.03 21.58
CA ILE A 75 -9.64 -21.22 22.47
C ILE A 75 -8.85 -22.30 21.73
#